data_AF-A0A2V7WEA8-F1
#
_entry.id   AF-A0A2V7WEA8-F1
#
_cell.length_a   1.000
_cell.length_b   1.000
_cell.length_c   1.000
_cell.angle_alpha   90.00
_cell.angle_beta   90.00
_cell.angle_gamma   90.00
#
_symmetry.space_group_name_H-M   'P 1'
#
loop_
_entity.id
_entity.type
_entity.pdbx_description
1 polymer ?
#
loop_
_entity_poly.entity_id
_entity_poly.type
_entity_poly.pdbx_seq_one_letter_code
_entity_poly.pdbx_strand_id
1 'polypeptide(L)'
;MRKLLDRVYADVRRDESHRLADTVQHQLFSGLRGVDPGLENWGVKRAPFIVLVATDMPAILAEVGCLSNDREAAMLRRTDYRQQIAQALFDGIHEYAGGTRTQQKKGT
;
A
#
# COMPACT_ATOMS: atom_id res chain seq x y z
N MET A 1 -28.45 -17.01 2.98
CA MET A 1 -28.19 -15.68 3.57
C MET A 1 -26.71 -15.47 3.94
N ARG A 2 -26.11 -16.29 4.82
CA ARG A 2 -24.70 -16.14 5.27
C ARG A 2 -23.66 -16.06 4.13
N LYS A 3 -23.70 -17.00 3.17
CA LYS A 3 -22.82 -17.01 1.98
C LYS A 3 -22.91 -15.77 1.06
N LEU A 4 -24.00 -15.01 1.14
CA LEU A 4 -24.14 -13.77 0.37
C LEU A 4 -23.40 -12.63 1.08
N LEU A 5 -23.62 -12.50 2.39
CA LEU A 5 -22.92 -11.53 3.23
C LEU A 5 -21.41 -11.76 3.17
N ASP A 6 -20.96 -12.99 3.34
CA ASP A 6 -19.52 -13.32 3.29
C ASP A 6 -18.86 -12.88 1.98
N ARG A 7 -19.57 -13.03 0.85
CA ARG A 7 -19.10 -12.57 -0.46
C ARG A 7 -19.07 -11.05 -0.56
N VAL A 8 -20.14 -10.37 -0.15
CA VAL A 8 -20.20 -8.90 -0.13
C VAL A 8 -19.06 -8.33 0.74
N TYR A 9 -18.85 -8.88 1.94
CA TYR A 9 -17.75 -8.47 2.80
C TYR A 9 -16.38 -8.73 2.15
N ALA A 10 -16.20 -9.87 1.49
CA ALA A 10 -14.95 -10.18 0.80
C ALA A 10 -14.66 -9.21 -0.36
N ASP A 11 -15.68 -8.85 -1.14
CA ASP A 11 -15.55 -7.90 -2.25
C ASP A 11 -15.27 -6.49 -1.75
N VAL A 12 -15.98 -6.02 -0.72
CA VAL A 12 -15.68 -4.73 -0.07
C VAL A 12 -14.25 -4.70 0.47
N ARG A 13 -13.77 -5.77 1.12
CA ARG A 13 -12.38 -5.85 1.59
C ARG A 13 -11.37 -5.79 0.45
N ARG A 14 -11.67 -6.42 -0.70
CA ARG A 14 -10.78 -6.34 -1.87
C ARG A 14 -10.69 -4.93 -2.42
N ASP A 15 -11.83 -4.24 -2.54
CA ASP A 15 -11.86 -2.88 -3.07
C ASP A 15 -11.11 -1.91 -2.13
N GLU A 16 -11.34 -2.03 -0.83
CA GLU A 16 -10.61 -1.24 0.17
C GLU A 16 -9.12 -1.57 0.22
N SER A 17 -8.73 -2.85 0.05
CA SER A 17 -7.31 -3.23 -0.04
C SER A 17 -6.67 -2.66 -1.29
N HIS A 18 -7.39 -2.61 -2.41
CA HIS A 18 -6.89 -2.01 -3.65
C HIS A 18 -6.69 -0.51 -3.48
N ARG A 19 -7.66 0.18 -2.85
CA ARG A 19 -7.56 1.61 -2.56
C ARG A 19 -6.38 1.91 -1.64
N LEU A 20 -6.21 1.12 -0.57
CA LEU A 20 -5.05 1.23 0.32
C LEU A 20 -3.74 1.02 -0.45
N ALA A 21 -3.68 0.02 -1.33
CA ALA A 21 -2.50 -0.25 -2.14
C ALA A 21 -2.17 0.90 -3.09
N ASP A 22 -3.17 1.47 -3.78
CA ASP A 22 -2.97 2.59 -4.70
C ASP A 22 -2.47 3.83 -3.97
N THR A 23 -3.05 4.17 -2.82
CA THR A 23 -2.62 5.31 -2.01
C THR A 23 -1.18 5.13 -1.50
N VAL A 24 -0.85 3.96 -0.96
CA VAL A 24 0.51 3.68 -0.48
C VAL A 24 1.53 3.64 -1.62
N GLN A 25 1.20 3.03 -2.76
CA GLN A 25 2.07 2.99 -3.94
C GLN A 25 2.33 4.40 -4.48
N HIS A 26 1.30 5.25 -4.52
CA HIS A 26 1.44 6.63 -4.94
C HIS A 26 2.43 7.38 -4.04
N GLN A 27 2.25 7.30 -2.71
CA GLN A 27 3.09 7.99 -1.74
C GLN A 27 4.54 7.49 -1.75
N LEU A 28 4.76 6.17 -1.87
CA LEU A 28 6.09 5.59 -2.05
C LEU A 28 6.80 6.16 -3.27
N PHE A 29 6.12 6.17 -4.43
CA PHE A 29 6.73 6.67 -5.65
C PHE A 29 6.99 8.18 -5.59
N SER A 30 6.01 8.99 -5.16
CA SER A 30 6.16 10.44 -5.08
C SER A 30 7.20 10.88 -4.05
N GLY A 31 7.26 10.21 -2.90
CA GLY A 31 8.18 10.51 -1.82
C GLY A 31 9.64 10.15 -2.13
N LEU A 32 9.86 9.10 -2.92
CA LEU A 32 11.21 8.56 -3.17
C LEU A 32 11.80 8.97 -4.53
N ARG A 33 11.01 9.31 -5.56
CA ARG A 33 11.54 9.65 -6.89
C ARG A 33 12.54 10.82 -6.92
N GLY A 34 12.50 11.71 -5.93
CA GLY A 34 13.43 12.85 -5.83
C GLY A 34 14.80 12.47 -5.26
N VAL A 35 14.88 11.36 -4.53
CA VAL A 35 16.11 10.87 -3.87
C VAL A 35 16.68 9.64 -4.57
N ASP A 36 15.84 8.92 -5.31
CA ASP A 36 16.18 7.74 -6.09
C ASP A 36 15.80 8.00 -7.58
N PRO A 37 16.75 8.50 -8.40
CA PRO A 37 16.50 8.78 -9.82
C PRO A 37 16.22 7.56 -10.69
N GLY A 38 16.51 6.36 -10.20
CA GLY A 38 16.29 5.09 -10.89
C GLY A 38 15.11 4.32 -10.32
N LEU A 39 14.29 4.96 -9.47
CA LEU A 39 13.09 4.37 -8.93
C LEU A 39 12.04 4.21 -10.04
N GLU A 40 11.53 3.00 -10.19
CA GLU A 40 10.45 2.70 -11.10
C GLU A 40 9.12 2.56 -10.35
N ASN A 41 8.03 2.99 -11.00
CA ASN A 41 6.68 2.76 -10.49
C ASN A 41 6.11 1.45 -11.03
N TRP A 42 6.19 0.39 -10.24
CA TRP A 42 5.69 -0.93 -10.60
C TRP A 42 4.15 -1.06 -10.55
N GLY A 43 3.48 -0.11 -9.89
CA GLY A 43 2.04 -0.10 -9.67
C GLY A 43 1.57 -1.20 -8.72
N VAL A 44 0.26 -1.26 -8.47
CA VAL A 44 -0.35 -2.28 -7.63
C VAL A 44 -0.45 -3.62 -8.37
N LYS A 45 -0.04 -4.69 -7.70
CA LYS A 45 -0.14 -6.07 -8.20
C LYS A 45 -1.05 -6.90 -7.30
N ARG A 46 -1.68 -7.91 -7.88
CA ARG A 46 -2.52 -8.88 -7.15
C ARG A 46 -1.82 -10.22 -7.10
N ALA A 47 -1.73 -10.81 -5.92
CA ALA A 47 -1.16 -12.14 -5.71
C ALA A 47 -1.86 -12.83 -4.51
N PRO A 48 -1.99 -14.17 -4.53
CA PRO A 48 -2.69 -14.92 -3.49
C PRO A 48 -1.77 -15.21 -2.28
N PHE A 49 -1.14 -14.19 -1.72
CA PHE A 49 -0.33 -14.36 -0.51
C PHE A 49 -1.23 -14.59 0.71
N ILE A 50 -0.89 -15.59 1.53
CA ILE A 50 -1.72 -15.96 2.70
C ILE A 50 -1.93 -14.78 3.66
N VAL A 51 -0.93 -13.91 3.79
CA VAL A 51 -0.95 -12.71 4.65
C VAL A 51 -1.98 -11.67 4.19
N LEU A 52 -2.40 -11.71 2.93
CA LEU A 52 -3.40 -10.81 2.36
C LEU A 52 -4.81 -11.43 2.38
N VAL A 53 -4.90 -12.77 2.35
CA VAL A 53 -6.17 -13.50 2.28
C VAL A 53 -6.77 -13.74 3.67
N ALA A 54 -5.94 -14.00 4.68
CA ALA A 54 -6.37 -14.35 6.04
C ALA A 54 -6.56 -13.11 6.93
N THR A 55 -7.23 -12.07 6.43
CA THR A 55 -7.42 -10.80 7.14
C THR A 55 -8.89 -10.37 7.14
N ASP A 56 -9.34 -9.84 8.28
CA ASP A 56 -10.70 -9.31 8.45
C ASP A 56 -10.80 -7.81 8.07
N MET A 57 -9.65 -7.18 7.77
CA MET A 57 -9.51 -5.78 7.39
C MET A 57 -8.79 -5.65 6.04
N PRO A 58 -8.80 -4.46 5.41
CA PRO A 58 -7.97 -4.21 4.22
C PRO A 58 -6.50 -4.47 4.49
N ALA A 59 -5.81 -5.17 3.58
CA ALA A 59 -4.42 -5.58 3.77
C ALA A 59 -3.62 -5.48 2.47
N ILE A 60 -2.36 -5.06 2.58
CA ILE A 60 -1.40 -4.94 1.46
C ILE A 60 -0.04 -5.50 1.86
N LEU A 61 0.75 -5.90 0.86
CA LEU A 61 2.17 -6.20 1.00
C LEU A 61 2.91 -5.18 0.13
N ALA A 62 3.79 -4.39 0.75
CA ALA A 62 4.57 -3.38 0.07
C ALA A 62 6.01 -3.90 -0.16
N GLU A 63 6.39 -4.01 -1.43
CA GLU A 63 7.78 -4.25 -1.82
C GLU A 63 8.48 -2.90 -1.99
N VAL A 64 9.44 -2.59 -1.11
CA VAL A 64 10.08 -1.26 -1.01
C VAL A 64 11.44 -1.18 -1.69
N GLY A 65 11.91 -2.29 -2.28
CA GLY A 65 13.17 -2.39 -3.01
C GLY A 65 13.63 -3.83 -3.18
N CYS A 66 14.56 -4.05 -4.11
CA CYS A 66 15.09 -5.34 -4.50
C CYS A 66 16.52 -5.54 -3.99
N LEU A 67 16.73 -6.54 -3.11
CA LEU A 67 18.07 -6.85 -2.60
C LEU A 67 19.00 -7.51 -3.62
N SER A 68 18.44 -8.09 -4.70
CA SER A 68 19.23 -8.66 -5.80
C SER A 68 19.72 -7.60 -6.80
N ASN A 69 19.24 -6.36 -6.67
CA ASN A 69 19.73 -5.22 -7.43
C ASN A 69 20.74 -4.45 -6.56
N ASP A 70 22.01 -4.42 -6.96
CA ASP A 70 23.09 -3.83 -6.15
C ASP A 70 22.86 -2.35 -5.82
N ARG A 71 22.25 -1.59 -6.74
CA ARG A 71 21.94 -0.17 -6.55
C ARG A 71 20.85 0.00 -5.49
N GLU A 72 19.76 -0.74 -5.60
CA GLU A 72 18.66 -0.69 -4.62
C GLU A 72 19.11 -1.21 -3.25
N ALA A 73 19.90 -2.28 -3.22
CA ALA A 73 20.49 -2.81 -1.99
C ALA A 73 21.40 -1.77 -1.31
N ALA A 74 22.21 -1.04 -2.07
CA ALA A 74 23.05 0.05 -1.56
C ALA A 74 22.20 1.20 -0.99
N MET A 75 21.10 1.57 -1.67
CA MET A 75 20.15 2.58 -1.18
C MET A 75 19.50 2.13 0.15
N LEU A 76 19.04 0.88 0.24
CA LEU A 76 18.42 0.32 1.45
C LEU A 76 19.37 0.25 2.65
N ARG A 77 20.69 0.21 2.43
CA ARG A 77 21.69 0.30 3.52
C ARG A 77 21.72 1.68 4.17
N ARG A 78 21.30 2.73 3.45
CA ARG A 78 21.32 4.09 3.97
C ARG A 78 20.14 4.34 4.91
N THR A 79 20.42 4.86 6.11
CA THR A 79 19.42 5.08 7.15
C THR A 79 18.42 6.18 6.77
N ASP A 80 18.86 7.23 6.09
CA ASP A 80 18.01 8.31 5.58
C ASP A 80 17.01 7.80 4.54
N TYR A 81 17.45 6.92 3.62
CA TYR A 81 16.57 6.32 2.63
C TYR A 81 15.49 5.42 3.27
N ARG A 82 15.87 4.59 4.24
CA ARG A 82 14.88 3.80 5.01
C ARG A 82 13.90 4.68 5.77
N GLN A 83 14.34 5.82 6.30
CA GLN A 83 13.45 6.77 6.97
C GLN A 83 12.47 7.41 5.98
N GLN A 84 12.90 7.73 4.75
CA GLN A 84 12.03 8.25 3.70
C GLN A 84 11.00 7.21 3.25
N ILE A 85 11.39 5.93 3.12
CA ILE A 85 10.45 4.83 2.87
C ILE A 85 9.41 4.76 3.99
N ALA A 86 9.84 4.79 5.26
CA ALA A 86 8.94 4.74 6.40
C ALA A 86 7.97 5.93 6.42
N GLN A 87 8.45 7.14 6.10
CA GLN A 87 7.62 8.33 6.00
C GLN A 87 6.58 8.19 4.87
N ALA A 88 6.97 7.73 3.69
CA ALA A 88 6.06 7.55 2.57
C ALA A 88 5.00 6.47 2.86
N LEU A 89 5.36 5.39 3.54
CA LEU A 89 4.41 4.37 4.03
C LEU A 89 3.42 4.99 5.02
N PHE A 90 3.92 5.78 5.98
CA PHE A 90 3.07 6.48 6.95
C PHE A 90 2.09 7.43 6.26
N ASP A 91 2.57 8.27 5.34
CA ASP A 91 1.75 9.23 4.61
C ASP A 91 0.65 8.51 3.80
N GLY A 92 0.98 7.39 3.16
CA GLY A 92 0.01 6.58 2.42
C GLY A 92 -1.07 5.95 3.31
N ILE A 93 -0.68 5.38 4.46
CA ILE A 93 -1.62 4.82 5.42
C ILE A 93 -2.49 5.92 6.04
N HIS A 94 -1.88 7.07 6.36
CA HIS A 94 -2.57 8.21 6.96
C HIS A 94 -3.60 8.82 6.00
N GLU A 95 -3.21 9.01 4.73
CA GLU A 95 -4.12 9.50 3.69
C GLU A 95 -5.29 8.54 3.46
N TYR A 96 -5.02 7.24 3.36
CA TYR A 96 -6.06 6.22 3.25
C TYR A 96 -7.05 6.33 4.42
N ALA A 97 -6.55 6.34 5.66
CA ALA A 97 -7.38 6.45 6.86
C ALA A 97 -8.19 7.76 6.93
N GLY A 98 -7.58 8.88 6.52
CA GLY A 98 -8.24 10.19 6.46
C GLY A 98 -9.33 10.26 5.38
N GLY A 99 -9.10 9.66 4.22
CA GLY A 99 -10.05 9.57 3.11
C GLY A 99 -11.26 8.68 3.39
N THR A 100 -11.17 7.76 4.35
CA THR A 100 -12.28 6.93 4.81
C THR A 100 -13.30 7.73 5.63
N ARG A 101 -12.86 8.78 6.34
CA ARG A 101 -13.73 9.63 7.17
C ARG A 101 -14.70 10.50 6.35
N THR A 102 -14.36 10.82 5.11
CA THR A 102 -15.15 11.68 4.23
C THR A 102 -16.28 10.92 3.52
N GLN A 103 -16.14 9.61 3.30
CA GLN A 103 -17.19 8.80 2.64
C GLN A 103 -18.37 8.46 3.57
N GLN A 104 -18.19 8.50 4.90
CA GLN A 104 -19.29 8.31 5.86
C GLN A 104 -20.31 9.47 5.94
N LYS A 105 -20.04 10.64 5.31
CA LYS A 105 -20.93 11.82 5.38
C LYS A 105 -21.92 11.98 4.21
N LYS A 106 -21.96 11.07 3.22
CA LYS A 106 -22.85 11.18 2.05
C LYS A 106 -24.12 10.30 2.10
N GLY A 107 -24.55 9.90 3.30
CA GLY A 107 -25.75 9.08 3.52
C GLY A 107 -26.79 9.75 4.41
N THR A 108 -27.15 11.01 4.14
CA THR A 108 -28.33 11.67 4.74
C THR A 108 -29.19 12.25 3.64
#